data_AF-A0A968L4Y7-F1
#
_entry.id   AF-A0A968L4Y7-F1
#
_cell.length_a   1.000
_cell.length_b   1.000
_cell.length_c   1.000
_cell.angle_alpha   90.00
_cell.angle_beta   90.00
_cell.angle_gamma   90.00
#
_symmetry.space_group_name_H-M   'P 1'
#
loop_
_entity.id
_entity.type
_entity.pdbx_description
1 polymer ?
#
loop_
_entity_poly.entity_id
_entity_poly.type
_entity_poly.pdbx_seq_one_letter_code
_entity_poly.pdbx_strand_id
1 'polypeptide(L)'
;MVQRTQITLQPEQHRRARRRAAELGVSLAEYVRGLVARDLGEGRAAGDVSSILDLGDTGGSDVRHLKDQYLAEAIDRVRSHRNR
;
A
#
# COMPACT_ATOMS: atom_id res chain seq x y z
N MET A 1 -3.44 12.46 -23.87
CA MET A 1 -4.19 13.68 -23.50
C MET A 1 -5.25 13.32 -22.47
N VAL A 2 -5.53 14.18 -21.49
CA VAL A 2 -6.59 13.96 -20.49
C VAL A 2 -7.84 14.75 -20.91
N GLN A 3 -9.01 14.11 -20.88
CA GLN A 3 -10.30 14.77 -21.10
C GLN A 3 -11.01 14.98 -19.76
N ARG A 4 -11.65 16.15 -19.58
CA ARG A 4 -12.44 16.46 -18.39
C ARG A 4 -13.86 15.92 -18.56
N THR A 5 -14.30 15.08 -17.64
CA THR A 5 -15.66 14.53 -17.59
C THR A 5 -16.28 14.77 -16.22
N GLN A 6 -17.52 15.24 -16.19
CA GLN A 6 -18.30 15.36 -14.95
C GLN A 6 -19.11 14.08 -14.77
N ILE A 7 -18.95 13.43 -13.61
CA ILE A 7 -19.65 12.19 -13.26
C ILE A 7 -20.45 12.45 -11.98
N THR A 8 -21.77 12.27 -12.05
CA THR A 8 -22.64 12.36 -10.88
C THR A 8 -22.84 10.97 -10.31
N LEU A 9 -22.56 10.81 -9.01
CA LEU A 9 -22.80 9.57 -8.27
C LEU A 9 -23.94 9.79 -7.28
N GLN A 10 -24.71 8.73 -7.01
CA GLN A 10 -25.65 8.78 -5.89
C GLN A 10 -24.89 9.05 -4.59
N PRO A 11 -25.47 9.79 -3.62
CA PRO A 11 -24.75 10.19 -2.40
C PRO A 11 -24.10 9.01 -1.67
N GLU A 12 -24.80 7.87 -1.61
CA GLU A 12 -24.29 6.67 -0.95
C GLU A 12 -23.16 6.00 -1.73
N GLN A 13 -23.23 5.99 -3.06
CA GLN A 13 -22.15 5.50 -3.91
C GLN A 13 -20.89 6.38 -3.76
N HIS A 14 -21.07 7.70 -3.71
CA HIS A 14 -19.95 8.63 -3.48
C HIS A 14 -19.29 8.40 -2.11
N ARG A 15 -20.09 8.23 -1.04
CA ARG A 15 -19.57 7.93 0.31
C ARG A 15 -18.77 6.64 0.33
N ARG A 16 -19.34 5.55 -0.22
CA ARG A 16 -18.69 4.25 -0.28
C ARG A 16 -17.42 4.27 -1.13
N ALA A 17 -17.44 4.94 -2.27
CA ALA A 17 -16.26 5.09 -3.13
C ALA A 17 -15.16 5.88 -2.42
N ARG A 18 -15.49 6.96 -1.70
CA ARG A 18 -14.52 7.74 -0.94
C ARG A 18 -13.90 6.94 0.20
N ARG A 19 -14.71 6.18 0.94
CA ARG A 19 -14.23 5.27 1.98
C ARG A 19 -13.29 4.22 1.38
N ARG A 20 -13.68 3.60 0.27
CA ARG A 20 -12.85 2.58 -0.39
C ARG A 20 -11.53 3.15 -0.91
N ALA A 21 -11.54 4.36 -1.47
CA ALA A 21 -10.33 5.04 -1.89
C ALA A 21 -9.39 5.31 -0.70
N ALA A 22 -9.94 5.73 0.46
CA ALA A 22 -9.18 5.92 1.69
C ALA A 22 -8.60 4.60 2.23
N GLU A 23 -9.37 3.51 2.22
CA GLU A 23 -8.89 2.16 2.58
C GLU A 23 -7.73 1.70 1.69
N LEU A 24 -7.72 2.12 0.42
CA LEU A 24 -6.66 1.83 -0.54
C LEU A 24 -5.51 2.85 -0.52
N GLY A 25 -5.59 3.91 0.30
CA GLY A 25 -4.57 4.97 0.36
C GLY A 25 -4.47 5.83 -0.90
N VAL A 26 -5.52 5.89 -1.73
CA VAL A 26 -5.53 6.66 -2.99
C VAL A 26 -6.63 7.72 -3.00
N SER A 27 -6.53 8.70 -3.90
CA SER A 27 -7.60 9.68 -4.11
C SER A 27 -8.85 9.05 -4.74
N LEU A 28 -10.02 9.67 -4.55
CA LEU A 28 -11.27 9.22 -5.20
C LEU A 28 -11.15 9.18 -6.73
N ALA A 29 -10.48 10.17 -7.33
CA ALA A 29 -10.27 10.22 -8.77
C ALA A 29 -9.41 9.06 -9.26
N GLU A 30 -8.39 8.66 -8.47
CA GLU A 30 -7.56 7.51 -8.80
C GLU A 30 -8.31 6.18 -8.66
N TYR A 31 -9.12 6.07 -7.61
CA TYR A 31 -10.01 4.93 -7.44
C TYR A 31 -10.93 4.75 -8.67
N VAL A 32 -11.56 5.84 -9.14
CA VAL A 32 -12.43 5.80 -10.33
C VAL A 32 -11.64 5.44 -11.59
N ARG A 33 -10.47 6.05 -11.83
CA ARG A 33 -9.61 5.67 -12.97
C ARG A 33 -9.21 4.20 -12.92
N GLY A 34 -8.86 3.69 -11.75
CA GLY A 34 -8.52 2.29 -11.56
C GLY A 34 -9.70 1.33 -11.74
N LEU A 35 -10.93 1.77 -11.53
CA LEU A 35 -12.12 0.98 -11.88
C LEU A 35 -12.32 0.94 -13.40
N VAL A 36 -12.24 2.10 -14.07
CA VAL A 36 -12.39 2.19 -15.53
C VAL A 36 -11.33 1.36 -16.25
N ALA A 37 -10.06 1.49 -15.86
CA ALA A 37 -8.98 0.71 -16.47
C ALA A 37 -9.18 -0.81 -16.30
N ARG A 38 -9.59 -1.24 -15.10
CA ARG A 38 -9.90 -2.67 -14.84
C ARG A 38 -11.06 -3.18 -15.69
N ASP A 39 -12.12 -2.39 -15.82
CA ASP A 39 -13.29 -2.73 -16.63
C ASP A 39 -12.93 -2.85 -18.12
N LEU A 40 -12.06 -1.97 -18.61
CA LEU A 40 -11.55 -2.00 -19.98
C LEU A 40 -10.50 -3.10 -20.24
N GLY A 41 -10.17 -3.93 -19.24
CA GLY A 41 -9.14 -4.97 -19.35
C GLY A 41 -7.70 -4.41 -19.36
N GLU A 42 -7.54 -3.11 -19.13
CA GLU A 42 -6.26 -2.43 -18.93
C GLU A 42 -5.80 -2.66 -17.49
N GLY A 43 -5.37 -3.90 -17.20
CA GLY A 43 -4.85 -4.29 -15.90
C GLY A 43 -3.81 -3.29 -15.40
N ARG A 44 -4.09 -2.66 -14.26
CA ARG A 44 -3.20 -1.62 -13.72
C ARG A 44 -1.87 -2.25 -13.32
N ALA A 45 -0.76 -1.86 -13.97
CA ALA A 45 0.55 -1.96 -13.34
C ALA A 45 0.41 -1.25 -11.99
N ALA A 46 0.53 -2.00 -10.89
CA ALA A 46 0.52 -1.42 -9.56
C ALA A 46 1.44 -0.21 -9.60
N GLY A 47 0.88 0.99 -9.40
CA GLY A 47 1.69 2.18 -9.30
C GLY A 47 2.66 1.91 -8.17
N ASP A 48 3.92 1.71 -8.53
CA ASP A 48 4.96 1.33 -7.60
C ASP A 48 4.98 2.41 -6.52
N VAL A 49 4.55 2.04 -5.31
CA VAL A 49 4.49 2.96 -4.17
C VAL A 49 5.91 3.47 -3.85
N SER A 50 6.94 2.74 -4.28
CA SER A 50 8.35 3.14 -4.22
C SER A 50 8.67 4.38 -5.07
N SER A 51 7.81 4.74 -6.04
CA SER A 51 7.99 5.98 -6.82
C SER A 51 7.42 7.23 -6.15
N ILE A 52 6.62 7.07 -5.09
CA ILE A 52 6.01 8.18 -4.34
C ILE A 52 6.62 8.30 -2.94
N LEU A 53 6.99 7.18 -2.33
CA LEU A 53 7.75 7.16 -1.08
C LEU A 53 9.21 6.88 -1.43
N ASP A 54 10.02 7.93 -1.37
CA ASP A 54 11.48 7.88 -1.41
C ASP A 54 12.02 7.21 -0.11
N LEU A 55 11.60 5.97 0.13
CA LEU A 55 12.06 5.08 1.23
C LEU A 55 13.27 4.24 0.78
N GLY A 56 13.85 4.56 -0.38
CA GLY A 56 15.11 4.01 -0.86
C GLY A 56 16.27 4.83 -0.31
N ASP A 57 17.12 4.17 0.47
CA ASP A 57 18.37 4.70 1.06
C ASP A 57 18.22 5.59 2.30
N THR A 58 17.78 4.96 3.39
CA THR A 58 18.43 5.30 4.67
C THR A 58 19.38 4.14 4.96
N GLY A 59 20.69 4.37 4.87
CA GLY A 59 21.75 3.39 5.20
C GLY A 59 21.74 2.91 6.67
N GLY A 60 20.61 3.01 7.37
CA GLY A 60 20.37 2.56 8.72
C GLY A 60 19.82 1.14 8.73
N SER A 61 20.73 0.17 8.65
CA SER A 61 20.53 -1.27 8.88
C SER A 61 19.97 -2.06 7.69
N ASP A 62 20.82 -2.95 7.18
CA ASP A 62 20.42 -4.02 6.25
C ASP A 62 19.66 -5.12 7.02
N VAL A 63 18.39 -4.84 7.30
CA VAL A 63 17.48 -5.78 7.96
C VAL A 63 17.28 -7.05 7.13
N ARG A 64 17.53 -6.99 5.81
CA ARG A 64 17.37 -8.14 4.92
C ARG A 64 18.39 -9.24 5.22
N HIS A 65 19.64 -8.86 5.44
CA HIS A 65 20.72 -9.81 5.69
C HIS A 65 20.89 -10.16 7.18
N LEU A 66 20.44 -9.30 8.10
CA LEU A 66 20.59 -9.50 9.54
C LEU A 66 19.35 -10.10 10.23
N LYS A 67 18.26 -10.34 9.47
CA LYS A 67 16.98 -10.81 10.01
C LYS A 67 17.13 -12.06 10.87
N ASP A 68 17.92 -13.03 10.41
CA ASP A 68 18.03 -14.33 11.06
C ASP A 68 18.82 -14.23 12.37
N GLN A 69 19.80 -13.33 12.45
CA GLN A 69 20.54 -13.02 13.67
C GLN A 69 19.62 -12.36 14.71
N TYR A 70 18.84 -11.36 14.30
CA TYR A 70 17.88 -10.71 15.20
C TYR A 70 16.78 -11.66 15.68
N LEU A 71 16.37 -12.60 14.82
CA LEU A 71 15.39 -13.61 15.19
C LEU A 71 15.99 -14.63 16.17
N ALA A 72 17.23 -15.06 15.96
CA ALA A 72 17.93 -15.97 16.87
C ALA A 72 18.11 -15.33 18.26
N GLU A 73 18.56 -14.08 18.32
CA GLU A 73 18.73 -13.33 19.56
C GLU A 73 17.41 -13.18 20.32
N ALA A 74 16.30 -12.89 19.61
CA ALA A 74 14.98 -12.81 20.20
C ALA A 74 14.50 -14.17 20.77
N ILE A 75 14.75 -15.27 20.06
CA ILE A 75 14.37 -16.63 20.51
C ILE A 75 15.15 -17.03 21.76
N ASP A 76 16.46 -16.78 21.80
CA ASP A 76 17.29 -17.11 22.97
C ASP A 76 16.90 -16.29 24.19
N ARG A 77 16.54 -15.02 23.99
CA ARG A 77 16.03 -14.15 25.07
C ARG A 77 14.70 -14.66 25.63
N VAL A 78 13.82 -15.22 24.79
CA VAL A 78 12.56 -15.84 25.23
C VAL A 78 12.78 -17.18 25.93
N ARG A 79 13.74 -17.98 25.47
CA ARG A 79 14.06 -19.29 26.10
C ARG A 79 14.71 -19.13 27.48
N SER A 80 15.60 -18.15 27.64
CA SER A 80 16.22 -17.84 28.94
C SER A 80 15.21 -17.32 29.98
N HIS A 81 14.11 -16.70 29.55
CA HIS A 81 13.02 -16.29 30.44
C HIS A 81 12.06 -17.42 30.84
N ARG A 82 12.09 -18.58 30.15
CA ARG A 82 11.19 -19.73 30.44
C ARG A 82 11.82 -20.78 31.36
N ASN A 83 13.13 -20.77 31.51
CA ASN A 83 13.89 -21.69 32.37
C ASN A 83 14.24 -21.08 33.74
N ARG A 84 13.48 -20.06 34.16
CA ARG A 84 13.54 -19.38 35.47
C ARG A 84 12.24 -19.57 36.22
#